data_AF-A0A960KBZ4-F1
#
_entry.id   AF-A0A960KBZ4-F1
#
_cell.length_a   1.000
_cell.length_b   1.000
_cell.length_c   1.000
_cell.angle_alpha   90.00
_cell.angle_beta   90.00
_cell.angle_gamma   90.00
#
_symmetry.space_group_name_H-M   'P 1'
#
loop_
_entity.id
_entity.type
_entity.pdbx_description
1 polymer ?
#
loop_
_entity_poly.entity_id
_entity_poly.type
_entity_poly.pdbx_seq_one_letter_code
_entity_poly.pdbx_strand_id
1 'polypeptide(L)'
;MDDQHDEETTSDAEVRDELPEDLNVSEFVGPYVFPNNNRRRVPGYLYLLIAAGCIATWAIAGPDGVLVNRGLLFAGIGLAIIGAYHLLAGWNLDVDERDA
;
A
#
# COMPACT_ATOMS: atom_id res chain seq x y z
N MET A 1 36.87 51.79 -22.08
CA MET A 1 35.82 52.10 -21.11
C MET A 1 35.12 50.79 -20.91
N ASP A 2 35.48 50.12 -19.82
CA ASP A 2 35.20 48.72 -19.58
C ASP A 2 33.77 48.59 -19.05
N ASP A 3 33.00 47.73 -19.68
CA ASP A 3 31.60 47.46 -19.36
C ASP A 3 31.57 46.50 -18.15
N GLN A 4 31.35 47.07 -16.97
CA GLN A 4 31.33 46.35 -15.70
C GLN A 4 29.89 45.85 -15.47
N HIS A 5 29.64 44.59 -15.80
CA HIS A 5 28.45 43.89 -15.31
C HIS A 5 28.62 43.69 -13.80
N ASP A 6 27.87 44.48 -13.02
CA ASP A 6 27.71 44.26 -11.59
C ASP A 6 26.92 42.96 -11.39
N GLU A 7 27.62 41.83 -11.27
CA GLU A 7 27.04 40.59 -10.75
C GLU A 7 26.69 40.83 -9.28
N GLU A 8 25.42 41.17 -9.03
CA GLU A 8 24.85 41.15 -7.68
C GLU A 8 24.95 39.72 -7.16
N THR A 9 25.95 39.47 -6.30
CA THR A 9 26.22 38.16 -5.71
C THR A 9 25.16 37.88 -4.65
N THR A 10 23.99 37.39 -5.07
CA THR A 10 22.96 36.88 -4.17
C THR A 10 23.61 35.82 -3.28
N SER A 11 23.55 36.01 -1.95
CA SER A 11 24.17 35.05 -1.04
C SER A 11 23.38 33.74 -1.05
N ASP A 12 24.02 32.59 -0.87
CA ASP A 12 23.33 31.28 -0.78
C ASP A 12 22.22 31.28 0.30
N ALA A 13 22.34 32.15 1.32
CA ALA A 13 21.35 32.34 2.38
C ALA A 13 20.07 33.06 1.93
N GLU A 14 20.09 33.74 0.79
CA GLU A 14 18.96 34.45 0.18
C GLU A 14 18.17 33.58 -0.81
N VAL A 15 18.75 32.47 -1.28
CA VAL A 15 18.04 31.48 -2.09
C VAL A 15 17.08 30.70 -1.20
N ARG A 16 15.79 31.10 -1.23
CA ARG A 16 14.71 30.36 -0.59
C ARG A 16 13.94 29.56 -1.63
N ASP A 17 13.61 28.32 -1.30
CA ASP A 17 12.64 27.54 -2.08
C ASP A 17 11.27 28.22 -1.94
N GLU A 18 10.90 28.97 -2.97
CA GLU A 18 9.60 29.62 -3.07
C GLU A 18 8.81 29.00 -4.21
N LEU A 19 7.51 28.90 -3.98
CA LEU A 19 6.61 28.35 -4.97
C LEU A 19 6.50 29.33 -6.17
N PRO A 20 6.74 28.86 -7.41
CA PRO A 20 6.61 29.71 -8.59
C PRO A 20 5.23 30.37 -8.70
N GLU A 21 5.17 31.60 -9.19
CA GLU A 21 3.94 32.39 -9.31
C GLU A 21 2.88 31.74 -10.23
N ASP A 22 3.32 30.89 -11.17
CA ASP A 22 2.48 30.13 -12.09
C ASP A 22 1.98 28.80 -11.50
N LEU A 23 2.46 28.40 -10.32
CA LEU A 23 2.08 27.16 -9.66
C LEU A 23 1.03 27.42 -8.58
N ASN A 24 -0.24 27.31 -8.93
CA ASN A 24 -1.34 27.44 -7.97
C ASN A 24 -1.67 26.08 -7.31
N VAL A 25 -1.11 25.80 -6.13
CA VAL A 25 -1.37 24.54 -5.38
C VAL A 25 -2.87 24.30 -5.14
N SER A 26 -3.65 25.37 -4.96
CA SER A 26 -5.08 25.27 -4.68
C SER A 26 -5.91 24.74 -5.86
N GLU A 27 -5.40 24.87 -7.09
CA GLU A 27 -6.06 24.32 -8.30
C GLU A 27 -5.75 22.84 -8.54
N PHE A 28 -4.70 22.28 -7.91
CA PHE A 28 -4.26 20.90 -8.13
C PHE A 28 -4.61 19.93 -7.00
N VAL A 29 -5.16 20.41 -5.88
CA VAL A 29 -5.73 19.58 -4.82
C VAL A 29 -7.18 19.24 -5.15
N GLY A 30 -7.39 18.27 -6.04
CA GLY A 30 -8.70 17.63 -6.20
C GLY A 30 -9.23 17.11 -4.85
N PRO A 31 -10.54 16.81 -4.72
CA PRO A 31 -11.12 16.38 -3.46
C PRO A 31 -10.31 15.23 -2.86
N TYR A 32 -9.71 15.45 -1.69
CA TYR A 32 -8.96 14.40 -1.01
C TYR A 32 -9.93 13.29 -0.61
N VAL A 33 -9.74 12.09 -1.16
CA VAL A 33 -10.55 10.92 -0.79
C VAL A 33 -9.72 10.04 0.13
N PHE A 34 -10.17 9.87 1.37
CA PHE A 34 -9.48 8.98 2.30
C PHE A 34 -9.46 7.53 1.77
N PRO A 35 -8.30 6.86 1.80
CA PRO A 35 -8.20 5.49 1.36
C PRO A 35 -9.12 4.57 2.19
N ASN A 36 -10.01 3.86 1.50
CA ASN A 36 -10.87 2.87 2.11
C ASN A 36 -10.13 1.53 2.29
N ASN A 37 -10.30 0.91 3.45
CA ASN A 37 -9.65 -0.36 3.79
C ASN A 37 -10.20 -1.59 3.06
N ASN A 38 -11.34 -1.47 2.36
CA ASN A 38 -11.98 -2.55 1.61
C ASN A 38 -11.04 -3.26 0.62
N ARG A 39 -10.01 -2.58 0.11
CA ARG A 39 -9.00 -3.20 -0.76
C ARG A 39 -8.20 -4.32 -0.09
N ARG A 40 -8.16 -4.40 1.25
CA ARG A 40 -7.54 -5.53 1.98
C ARG A 40 -8.23 -6.86 1.74
N ARG A 41 -9.47 -6.87 1.24
CA ARG A 41 -10.21 -8.11 0.95
C ARG A 41 -9.59 -8.88 -0.22
N VAL A 42 -9.01 -8.19 -1.20
CA VAL A 42 -8.36 -8.82 -2.37
C VAL A 42 -7.19 -9.73 -1.95
N PRO A 43 -6.16 -9.25 -1.22
CA PRO A 43 -5.12 -10.14 -0.71
C PRO A 43 -5.67 -11.16 0.29
N GLY A 44 -6.71 -10.82 1.07
CA GLY A 44 -7.38 -11.77 1.96
C GLY A 44 -7.91 -13.01 1.24
N TYR A 45 -8.66 -12.83 0.14
CA TYR A 45 -9.13 -13.94 -0.68
C TYR A 45 -7.99 -14.72 -1.33
N LEU A 46 -6.94 -14.05 -1.78
CA LEU A 46 -5.77 -14.71 -2.35
C LEU A 46 -5.07 -15.62 -1.33
N TYR A 47 -4.88 -15.14 -0.10
CA TYR A 47 -4.29 -15.94 0.97
C TYR A 47 -5.15 -17.14 1.34
N LEU A 48 -6.48 -16.97 1.40
CA LEU A 48 -7.40 -18.09 1.66
C LEU A 48 -7.38 -19.13 0.53
N LEU A 49 -7.29 -18.70 -0.73
CA LEU A 49 -7.16 -19.60 -1.88
C LEU A 49 -5.87 -20.43 -1.80
N ILE A 50 -4.74 -19.77 -1.55
CA ILE A 50 -3.44 -20.45 -1.42
C ILE A 50 -3.45 -21.37 -0.19
N ALA A 51 -4.03 -20.93 0.93
CA ALA A 51 -4.20 -21.74 2.13
C ALA A 51 -4.97 -23.04 1.86
N ALA A 52 -6.11 -22.92 1.16
CA ALA A 52 -6.90 -24.08 0.75
C ALA A 52 -6.09 -25.02 -0.15
N GLY A 53 -5.31 -24.48 -1.09
CA GLY A 53 -4.38 -25.25 -1.92
C GLY A 53 -3.35 -26.03 -1.10
N CYS A 54 -2.65 -25.37 -0.18
CA CYS A 54 -1.65 -26.02 0.68
C CYS A 54 -2.26 -27.15 1.53
N ILE A 55 -3.41 -26.92 2.15
CA ILE A 55 -4.09 -27.91 3.00
C ILE A 55 -4.59 -29.08 2.16
N ALA A 56 -5.20 -28.81 1.00
CA ALA A 56 -5.67 -29.86 0.09
C ALA A 56 -4.51 -30.71 -0.44
N THR A 57 -3.40 -30.08 -0.87
CA THR A 57 -2.21 -30.81 -1.31
C THR A 57 -1.65 -31.70 -0.20
N TRP A 58 -1.57 -31.19 1.03
CA TRP A 58 -1.13 -31.98 2.18
C TRP A 58 -2.06 -33.17 2.47
N ALA A 59 -3.38 -32.96 2.42
CA ALA A 59 -4.36 -34.00 2.67
C ALA A 59 -4.36 -35.09 1.57
N ILE A 60 -4.23 -34.70 0.31
CA ILE A 60 -4.22 -35.62 -0.85
C ILE A 60 -2.92 -36.43 -0.89
N ALA A 61 -1.78 -35.82 -0.56
CA ALA A 61 -0.48 -36.50 -0.58
C ALA A 61 -0.41 -37.66 0.43
N GLY A 62 -1.16 -37.58 1.53
CA GLY A 62 -1.21 -38.63 2.54
C GLY A 62 0.09 -38.80 3.34
N PRO A 63 0.13 -39.75 4.28
CA PRO A 63 1.24 -39.93 5.22
C PRO A 63 2.55 -40.40 4.56
N ASP A 64 2.47 -41.07 3.41
CA ASP A 64 3.63 -41.63 2.70
C ASP A 64 4.20 -40.69 1.61
N GLY A 65 3.65 -39.47 1.50
CA GLY A 65 4.06 -38.49 0.50
C GLY A 65 5.49 -37.99 0.72
N VAL A 66 6.40 -38.29 -0.21
CA VAL A 66 7.82 -37.89 -0.09
C VAL A 66 8.09 -36.41 -0.43
N LEU A 67 7.18 -35.76 -1.17
CA LEU A 67 7.33 -34.35 -1.58
C LEU A 67 6.62 -33.36 -0.65
N VAL A 68 5.76 -33.84 0.25
CA VAL A 68 4.86 -33.00 1.05
C VAL A 68 5.03 -33.34 2.52
N ASN A 69 5.33 -32.34 3.34
CA ASN A 69 5.54 -32.51 4.77
C ASN A 69 4.52 -31.70 5.60
N ARG A 70 4.50 -31.90 6.92
CA ARG A 70 3.62 -31.17 7.85
C ARG A 70 3.81 -29.65 7.82
N GLY A 71 4.98 -29.16 7.40
CA GLY A 71 5.21 -27.74 7.18
C GLY A 71 4.27 -27.12 6.15
N LEU A 72 3.89 -27.86 5.10
CA LEU A 72 2.91 -27.38 4.12
C LEU A 72 1.52 -27.17 4.75
N LEU A 73 1.10 -28.07 5.65
CA LEU A 73 -0.12 -27.91 6.43
C LEU A 73 -0.06 -26.66 7.31
N PHE A 74 1.04 -26.46 8.05
CA PHE A 74 1.20 -25.29 8.89
C PHE A 74 1.25 -23.98 8.09
N ALA A 75 1.88 -23.99 6.91
CA ALA A 75 1.88 -22.85 6.00
C ALA A 75 0.44 -22.51 5.55
N GLY A 76 -0.35 -23.53 5.18
CA GLY A 76 -1.76 -23.36 4.86
C GLY A 76 -2.58 -22.77 6.01
N ILE A 77 -2.41 -23.29 7.24
CA ILE A 77 -3.10 -22.76 8.43
C ILE A 77 -2.69 -21.30 8.70
N GLY A 78 -1.40 -20.98 8.61
CA GLY A 78 -0.91 -19.61 8.82
C GLY A 78 -1.49 -18.64 7.80
N LEU A 79 -1.50 -19.02 6.51
CA LEU A 79 -2.14 -18.23 5.45
C LEU A 79 -3.65 -18.08 5.68
N ALA A 80 -4.33 -19.11 6.18
CA ALA A 80 -5.76 -19.04 6.48
C ALA A 80 -6.05 -17.98 7.57
N ILE A 81 -5.24 -17.96 8.64
CA ILE A 81 -5.37 -16.97 9.73
C ILE A 81 -5.13 -15.55 9.19
N ILE A 82 -4.05 -15.34 8.42
CA ILE A 82 -3.71 -14.02 7.86
C ILE A 82 -4.77 -13.56 6.84
N GLY A 83 -5.28 -14.47 6.01
CA GLY A 83 -6.36 -14.20 5.07
C GLY A 83 -7.66 -13.79 5.77
N ALA A 84 -8.05 -14.54 6.81
CA ALA A 84 -9.21 -14.19 7.63
C ALA A 84 -9.05 -12.81 8.29
N TYR A 85 -7.86 -12.51 8.84
CA TYR A 85 -7.55 -11.18 9.37
C TYR A 85 -7.73 -10.08 8.32
N HIS A 86 -7.28 -10.29 7.08
CA HIS A 86 -7.46 -9.32 6.00
C HIS A 86 -8.93 -9.08 5.62
N LEU A 87 -9.76 -10.13 5.66
CA LEU A 87 -11.19 -10.00 5.42
C LEU A 87 -11.90 -9.23 6.56
N LEU A 88 -11.51 -9.48 7.82
CA LEU A 88 -12.03 -8.77 8.98
C LEU A 88 -11.58 -7.30 8.99
N ALA A 89 -10.31 -7.05 8.66
CA ALA A 89 -9.75 -5.71 8.59
C ALA A 89 -10.28 -4.94 7.37
N GLY A 90 -10.64 -5.60 6.28
CA GLY A 90 -11.13 -5.01 5.03
C GLY A 90 -12.55 -4.42 5.10
N TRP A 91 -12.89 -3.80 6.23
CA TRP A 91 -14.13 -3.11 6.46
C TRP A 91 -14.23 -1.83 5.61
N ASN A 92 -15.43 -1.51 5.11
CA ASN A 92 -15.68 -0.25 4.39
C ASN A 92 -15.77 0.90 5.38
N LEU A 93 -14.84 1.85 5.31
CA LEU A 93 -14.96 3.08 6.06
C LEU A 93 -16.10 3.92 5.45
N ASP A 94 -17.15 4.17 6.23
CA ASP A 94 -18.28 5.02 5.87
C ASP A 94 -18.14 6.37 6.59
N VAL A 95 -17.04 7.07 6.27
CA VAL A 95 -16.79 8.43 6.75
C VAL A 95 -16.76 9.31 5.50
N ASP A 96 -17.82 10.09 5.31
CA ASP A 96 -17.94 11.05 4.23
C ASP A 96 -17.49 12.42 4.73
N GLU A 97 -16.27 12.81 4.39
CA GLU A 97 -15.68 14.08 4.85
C GLU A 97 -16.26 15.31 4.13
N ARG A 98 -17.25 15.12 3.24
CA ARG A 98 -17.99 16.22 2.60
C ARG A 98 -18.98 16.90 3.56
N ASP A 99 -19.21 16.33 4.74
CA ASP A 99 -20.10 16.87 5.79
C ASP A 99 -19.35 17.63 6.90
N ALA A 100 -18.03 17.85 6.79
CA ALA A 100 -17.20 18.58 7.78
C ALA A 100 -17.02 20.06 7.44
#